data_AF-A0A5B8S1N8-F1
#
_entry.id   AF-A0A5B8S1N8-F1
#
_cell.length_a   1.000
_cell.length_b   1.000
_cell.length_c   1.000
_cell.angle_alpha   90.00
_cell.angle_beta   90.00
_cell.angle_gamma   90.00
#
_symmetry.space_group_name_H-M   'P 1'
#
loop_
_entity.id
_entity.type
_entity.pdbx_description
1 polymer ?
#
loop_
_entity_poly.entity_id
_entity_poly.type
_entity_poly.pdbx_seq_one_letter_code
_entity_poly.pdbx_strand_id
1 'polypeptide(L)'
;MNRDPQDRHDYGILVGWSHSSFADKLDLKLQTVQSTRQLKGDEVDNHHIVMTASQAVLLANYLFQITGQTPPSKKPGRLARLLGG
;
A
#
# COMPACT_ATOMS: atom_id res chain seq x y z
N MET A 1 25.28 21.87 -1.62
CA MET A 1 23.87 21.80 -1.21
C MET A 1 23.76 21.01 0.08
N ASN A 2 23.46 21.70 1.18
CA ASN A 2 23.20 21.07 2.47
C ASN A 2 21.71 20.67 2.47
N ARG A 3 21.39 19.37 2.47
CA ARG A 3 19.99 18.93 2.61
C ARG A 3 19.65 19.04 4.08
N ASP A 4 18.82 20.01 4.42
CA ASP A 4 18.21 20.12 5.75
C ASP A 4 17.49 18.80 6.09
N PRO A 5 17.79 18.12 7.22
CA PRO A 5 17.14 16.87 7.57
C PRO A 5 15.64 17.00 7.90
N GLN A 6 15.09 18.22 7.97
CA GLN A 6 13.81 18.48 8.64
C GLN A 6 12.64 18.92 7.74
N ASP A 7 12.77 18.87 6.42
CA ASP A 7 11.67 19.22 5.47
C ASP A 7 11.29 18.06 4.53
N ARG A 8 11.26 16.83 5.07
CA ARG A 8 11.21 15.57 4.29
C ARG A 8 9.81 15.00 4.06
N HIS A 9 8.78 15.83 3.90
CA HIS A 9 7.55 15.35 3.29
C HIS A 9 7.69 15.42 1.77
N ASP A 10 8.53 14.53 1.21
CA ASP A 10 8.61 14.37 -0.24
C ASP A 10 7.34 13.64 -0.70
N TYR A 11 6.35 14.44 -1.14
CA TYR A 11 5.12 13.91 -1.71
C TYR A 11 5.39 13.38 -3.13
N GLY A 12 5.11 12.09 -3.33
CA GLY A 12 5.25 11.42 -4.62
C GLY A 12 3.95 10.71 -5.02
N ILE A 13 3.73 10.58 -6.33
CA ILE A 13 2.60 9.81 -6.88
C ILE A 13 2.99 8.34 -6.87
N LEU A 14 2.19 7.49 -6.21
CA LEU A 14 2.38 6.03 -6.21
C LEU A 14 2.10 5.48 -7.61
N VAL A 15 3.13 4.91 -8.25
CA VAL A 15 3.06 4.35 -9.62
C VAL A 15 3.19 2.83 -9.64
N GLY A 16 3.68 2.22 -8.56
CA GLY A 16 3.84 0.78 -8.46
C GLY A 16 4.03 0.32 -7.02
N TRP A 17 3.74 -0.95 -6.78
CA TRP A 17 4.04 -1.61 -5.53
C TRP A 17 4.31 -3.09 -5.75
N SER A 18 5.15 -3.68 -4.92
CA SER A 18 5.41 -5.12 -4.89
C SER A 18 5.75 -5.53 -3.46
N HIS A 19 5.68 -6.81 -3.18
CA HIS A 19 6.12 -7.36 -1.90
C HIS A 19 7.14 -8.47 -2.12
N SER A 20 8.02 -8.65 -1.14
CA SER A 20 8.79 -9.88 -0.97
C SER A 20 8.61 -10.38 0.46
N SER A 21 8.53 -11.69 0.63
CA SER A 21 8.40 -12.32 1.94
C SER A 21 9.71 -12.98 2.31
N PHE A 22 10.14 -12.82 3.56
CA PHE A 22 11.31 -13.48 4.10
C PHE A 22 11.08 -13.84 5.56
N ALA A 23 11.20 -15.15 5.87
CA ALA A 23 10.86 -15.70 7.18
C ALA A 23 9.45 -15.29 7.65
N ASP A 24 9.35 -14.58 8.76
CA ASP A 24 8.13 -14.07 9.39
C ASP A 24 7.81 -12.60 9.03
N LYS A 25 8.59 -12.02 8.10
CA LYS A 25 8.50 -10.62 7.68
C LYS A 25 8.14 -10.48 6.20
N LEU A 26 7.63 -9.31 5.88
CA LEU A 26 7.24 -8.86 4.56
C LEU A 26 7.94 -7.51 4.32
N ASP A 27 8.61 -7.39 3.18
CA ASP A 27 9.09 -6.12 2.65
C ASP A 27 8.11 -5.63 1.58
N LEU A 28 7.45 -4.51 1.86
CA LEU A 28 6.60 -3.79 0.94
C LEU A 28 7.42 -2.72 0.24
N LYS A 29 7.62 -2.90 -1.07
CA LYS A 29 8.25 -1.92 -1.94
C LYS A 29 7.19 -1.03 -2.57
N LEU A 30 7.23 0.27 -2.30
CA LEU A 30 6.41 1.30 -2.95
C LEU A 30 7.28 2.10 -3.93
N GLN A 31 6.74 2.34 -5.11
CA GLN A 31 7.42 3.09 -6.17
C GLN A 31 6.68 4.40 -6.40
N THR A 32 7.39 5.51 -6.24
CA THR A 32 6.80 6.85 -6.39
C THR A 32 7.58 7.70 -7.39
N VAL A 33 6.89 8.65 -8.01
CA VAL A 33 7.51 9.70 -8.83
C VAL A 33 7.20 11.07 -8.23
N GLN A 34 8.19 11.97 -8.18
CA GLN A 34 7.97 13.33 -7.68
C GLN A 34 7.12 14.14 -8.66
N SER A 35 5.97 14.64 -8.22
CA SER A 35 5.02 15.37 -9.10
C SER A 35 5.58 16.68 -9.66
N THR A 36 6.57 17.29 -8.99
CA THR A 36 7.16 18.59 -9.38
C THR A 36 8.47 18.45 -10.16
N ARG A 37 9.09 17.26 -10.19
CA ARG A 37 10.31 17.01 -10.96
C ARG A 37 9.93 16.63 -12.39
N GLN A 38 9.36 17.59 -13.10
CA GLN A 38 9.19 17.50 -14.55
C GLN A 38 10.55 17.21 -15.22
N LEU A 39 10.58 16.09 -15.94
CA LEU A 39 11.24 15.96 -17.24
C LEU A 39 12.79 15.93 -17.28
N LYS A 40 13.47 15.65 -16.16
CA LYS A 40 14.92 15.36 -16.18
C LYS A 40 15.25 14.08 -15.44
N GLY A 41 14.87 12.97 -16.06
CA GLY A 41 15.15 11.61 -15.60
C GLY A 41 13.94 10.99 -14.92
N ASP A 42 13.49 9.84 -15.44
CA ASP A 42 12.49 8.95 -14.83
C ASP A 42 13.02 8.38 -13.50
N GLU A 43 13.32 9.23 -12.53
CA GLU A 43 13.80 8.80 -11.23
C GLU A 43 12.61 8.30 -10.41
N VAL A 44 12.38 6.98 -10.50
CA VAL A 44 11.43 6.27 -9.65
C VAL A 44 12.07 6.07 -8.29
N ASP A 45 11.52 6.75 -7.29
CA ASP A 45 11.88 6.56 -5.89
C ASP A 45 11.32 5.23 -5.40
N ASN A 46 12.15 4.43 -4.72
CA ASN A 46 11.76 3.15 -4.16
C ASN A 46 11.80 3.22 -2.63
N HIS A 47 10.65 3.01 -1.99
CA HIS A 47 10.50 2.99 -0.55
C HIS A 47 10.27 1.56 -0.08
N HIS A 48 11.11 1.08 0.83
CA HIS A 48 11.02 -0.27 1.38
C HIS A 48 10.53 -0.21 2.82
N ILE A 49 9.45 -0.91 3.10
CA ILE A 49 8.83 -0.96 4.42
C ILE A 49 8.78 -2.42 4.88
N VAL A 50 9.61 -2.75 5.86
CA VAL A 50 9.62 -4.08 6.47
C VAL A 50 8.62 -4.14 7.61
N MET A 51 7.77 -5.17 7.60
CA MET A 51 6.72 -5.38 8.59
C MET A 51 6.45 -6.87 8.81
N THR A 52 5.77 -7.21 9.90
CA THR A 52 5.23 -8.56 10.08
C THR A 52 3.96 -8.76 9.24
N ALA A 53 3.56 -10.03 9.05
CA ALA A 53 2.28 -10.33 8.39
C ALA A 53 1.08 -9.67 9.09
N SER A 54 1.07 -9.62 10.43
CA SER A 54 0.01 -8.96 11.20
C SER A 54 -0.04 -7.46 10.96
N GLN A 55 1.12 -6.80 10.88
CA GLN A 55 1.21 -5.37 10.55
C GLN A 55 0.74 -5.09 9.11
N ALA A 56 1.08 -5.97 8.16
CA ALA A 56 0.60 -5.87 6.78
C ALA A 56 -0.93 -5.96 6.69
N VAL A 57 -1.56 -6.85 7.46
CA VAL A 57 -3.03 -6.96 7.53
C VAL A 57 -3.65 -5.67 8.05
N LEU A 58 -3.10 -5.08 9.11
CA LEU A 58 -3.60 -3.82 9.66
C LEU A 58 -3.45 -2.66 8.66
N LEU A 59 -2.30 -2.58 7.98
CA LEU A 59 -2.06 -1.58 6.94
C LEU A 59 -3.06 -1.74 5.78
N ALA A 60 -3.25 -2.97 5.28
CA ALA A 60 -4.19 -3.25 4.20
C ALA A 60 -5.63 -2.89 4.60
N ASN A 61 -6.05 -3.23 5.82
CA ASN A 61 -7.38 -2.88 6.31
C ASN A 61 -7.56 -1.36 6.44
N TYR A 62 -6.55 -0.65 6.95
CA TYR A 62 -6.58 0.81 7.04
C TYR A 62 -6.72 1.44 5.65
N LEU A 63 -5.84 1.06 4.71
CA LEU A 63 -5.89 1.52 3.32
C LEU A 63 -7.24 1.22 2.68
N PHE A 64 -7.83 0.06 2.95
CA PHE A 64 -9.15 -0.28 2.46
C PHE A 64 -10.23 0.65 3.04
N GLN A 65 -10.28 0.82 4.37
CA GLN A 65 -11.29 1.64 5.06
C GLN A 65 -11.28 3.11 4.60
N ILE A 66 -10.10 3.71 4.38
CA ILE A 66 -10.00 5.11 3.96
C ILE A 66 -10.52 5.35 2.53
N THR A 67 -10.69 4.31 1.71
CA THR A 67 -11.28 4.46 0.38
C THR A 67 -12.79 4.65 0.40
N GLY A 68 -13.45 4.44 1.54
CA GLY A 68 -14.91 4.44 1.64
C GLY A 68 -15.58 3.28 0.89
N GLN A 69 -14.80 2.34 0.33
CA GLN A 69 -15.31 1.15 -0.32
C GLN A 69 -15.83 0.18 0.75
N THR A 70 -17.01 -0.37 0.54
CA THR A 70 -17.50 -1.50 1.34
C THR A 70 -16.79 -2.76 0.84
N PRO A 71 -16.28 -3.65 1.73
CA PRO A 71 -15.72 -4.91 1.29
C PRO A 71 -16.75 -5.63 0.41
N PRO A 72 -16.36 -6.23 -0.74
CA PRO A 72 -17.30 -6.97 -1.56
C PRO A 72 -18.03 -7.96 -0.67
N SER A 73 -19.37 -7.89 -0.66
CA SER A 73 -20.17 -8.72 0.22
C SER A 73 -19.81 -10.18 -0.04
N LYS A 74 -19.47 -10.92 1.04
CA LYS A 74 -19.26 -12.37 0.93
C LYS A 74 -20.53 -12.94 0.34
N LYS A 75 -20.48 -13.40 -0.92
CA LYS A 75 -21.64 -14.01 -1.59
C LYS A 75 -22.22 -15.04 -0.62
N PRO A 76 -23.51 -14.96 -0.27
CA PRO A 76 -24.09 -15.90 0.69
C PRO A 76 -23.80 -17.31 0.17
N GLY A 77 -23.13 -18.11 1.01
CA GLY A 77 -22.80 -19.49 0.69
C GLY A 77 -24.07 -20.23 0.27
N ARG A 78 -23.96 -21.22 -0.61
CA ARG A 78 -25.11 -21.99 -1.12
C ARG A 78 -26.04 -22.53 -0.01
N LEU A 79 -25.50 -22.71 1.20
CA LEU A 79 -26.24 -23.11 2.41
C LEU A 79 -27.20 -22.04 2.94
N ALA A 80 -26.87 -20.74 2.81
CA ALA A 80 -27.75 -19.64 3.23
C ALA A 80 -29.01 -19.53 2.34
N ARG A 81 -28.98 -20.11 1.13
CA ARG A 81 -30.14 -20.17 0.22
C ARG A 81 -31.08 -21.35 0.52
N LEU A 82 -30.66 -22.28 1.39
CA LEU A 82 -31.44 -23.47 1.79
C LEU A 82 -32.14 -23.31 3.14
N LEU A 83 -31.76 -22.30 3.96
CA LEU A 83 -32.30 -22.10 5.31
C LEU A 83 -33.03 -20.76 5.52
N GLY A 84 -33.30 -19.98 4.46
CA GLY A 84 -34.03 -18.72 4.62
C GLY A 84 -34.52 -18.14 3.30
N GLY A 85 -35.85 -18.20 3.11
CA GLY A 85 -36.59 -17.12 2.46
C GLY A 85 -36.87 -16.03 3.48
#